data_AF-A0A534FR38-F1
#
_entry.id   AF-A0A534FR38-F1
#
_cell.length_a   1.000
_cell.length_b   1.000
_cell.length_c   1.000
_cell.angle_alpha   90.00
_cell.angle_beta   90.00
_cell.angle_gamma   90.00
#
_symmetry.space_group_name_H-M   'P 1'
#
loop_
_entity.id
_entity.type
_entity.pdbx_description
1 polymer ?
#
loop_
_entity_poly.entity_id
_entity_poly.type
_entity_poly.pdbx_seq_one_letter_code
_entity_poly.pdbx_strand_id
1 'polypeptide(L)'
;DRHRVTAALVRSAASEVFGRRIAPHWLPWALGGTLAAALAAATFALWNLAPWGAEARGAHLARADTVVPAAAASAVGTATSAPAAPREPHLGELLTRYAADTDTDSAFDRLLSLWGAHYERNTTDPCSQALRQGLECVTERGSFGQLRQYNRPAILLLNDAAGASHEVVLTALDDEQGRIELGGPRTVRLGELSRYWLGDFIMLWRPASSPVKALSAGMRGAEVRWLRRSLQRLHGVGADAPASEVFDAELSGWVRDFQRQHQLAVDGIAGVRTQIALASALGGSDTPLLSAAAETHPGG
;
A
#
# COMPACT_ATOMS: atom_id res chain seq x y z
N ASP A 1 -26.68 1.48 -49.62
CA ASP A 1 -27.02 1.30 -48.20
C ASP A 1 -26.64 -0.10 -47.72
N ARG A 2 -25.34 -0.36 -47.52
CA ARG A 2 -24.79 -1.62 -46.95
C ARG A 2 -23.32 -1.41 -46.57
N HIS A 3 -23.04 -0.78 -45.44
CA HIS A 3 -21.76 -0.94 -44.72
C HIS A 3 -21.98 -0.58 -43.25
N ARG A 4 -22.56 -1.50 -42.48
CA ARG A 4 -22.43 -1.48 -41.01
C ARG A 4 -21.65 -2.72 -40.61
N VAL A 5 -20.42 -2.51 -40.17
CA VAL A 5 -19.60 -3.54 -39.56
C VAL A 5 -20.23 -3.87 -38.21
N THR A 6 -20.85 -5.03 -38.08
CA THR A 6 -21.47 -5.47 -36.84
C THR A 6 -20.44 -6.16 -35.95
N ALA A 7 -20.60 -6.07 -34.63
CA ALA A 7 -19.74 -6.75 -33.65
C ALA A 7 -19.70 -8.29 -33.81
N ALA A 8 -20.66 -8.86 -34.53
CA ALA A 8 -20.64 -10.28 -34.90
C ALA A 8 -19.57 -10.57 -35.98
N LEU A 9 -19.40 -9.67 -36.96
CA LEU A 9 -18.44 -9.81 -38.06
C LEU A 9 -16.98 -9.64 -37.59
N VAL A 10 -16.75 -8.72 -36.64
CA VAL A 10 -15.43 -8.53 -36.01
C VAL A 10 -15.01 -9.76 -35.20
N ARG A 11 -15.96 -10.46 -34.57
CA ARG A 11 -15.68 -11.65 -33.77
C ARG A 11 -15.39 -12.89 -34.60
N SER A 12 -16.00 -13.05 -35.78
CA SER A 12 -15.65 -14.18 -36.66
C SER A 12 -14.23 -14.02 -37.20
N ALA A 13 -13.85 -12.80 -37.62
CA ALA A 13 -12.50 -12.51 -38.09
C ALA A 13 -11.43 -12.71 -36.99
N ALA A 14 -11.73 -12.34 -35.75
CA ALA A 14 -10.82 -12.57 -34.62
C ALA A 14 -10.66 -14.06 -34.27
N SER A 15 -11.70 -14.88 -34.43
CA SER A 15 -11.60 -16.31 -34.13
C SER A 15 -10.78 -17.12 -35.14
N GLU A 16 -10.67 -16.65 -36.39
CA GLU A 16 -9.89 -17.31 -37.46
C GLU A 16 -8.38 -17.10 -37.30
N VAL A 17 -7.94 -15.95 -36.76
CA VAL A 17 -6.51 -15.63 -36.55
C VAL A 17 -5.97 -16.23 -35.24
N PHE A 18 -6.80 -16.37 -34.21
CA PHE A 18 -6.35 -16.75 -32.86
C PHE A 18 -6.70 -18.18 -32.43
N GLY A 19 -7.36 -18.97 -33.28
CA GLY A 19 -7.57 -20.42 -33.07
C GLY A 19 -8.31 -20.82 -31.78
N ARG A 20 -9.01 -19.88 -31.12
CA ARG A 20 -9.81 -20.14 -29.90
C ARG A 20 -11.15 -19.41 -29.98
N ARG A 21 -12.23 -20.08 -29.57
CA ARG A 21 -13.57 -19.47 -29.50
C ARG A 21 -13.63 -18.45 -28.35
N ILE A 22 -13.86 -17.18 -28.67
CA ILE A 22 -13.99 -16.10 -27.69
C ILE A 22 -15.44 -16.10 -27.17
N ALA A 23 -15.67 -16.68 -25.98
CA ALA A 23 -16.97 -16.65 -25.30
C ALA A 23 -17.14 -15.36 -24.48
N PRO A 24 -18.36 -14.80 -24.35
CA PRO A 24 -18.57 -13.55 -23.66
C PRO A 24 -18.53 -13.69 -22.13
N HIS A 25 -17.91 -12.71 -21.48
CA HIS A 25 -17.57 -12.67 -20.04
C HIS A 25 -18.76 -12.61 -19.06
N TRP A 26 -19.99 -12.49 -19.54
CA TRP A 26 -21.21 -12.42 -18.71
C TRP A 26 -21.84 -13.80 -18.42
N LEU A 27 -21.39 -14.86 -19.09
CA LEU A 27 -21.95 -16.20 -18.95
C LEU A 27 -21.78 -16.87 -17.56
N PRO A 28 -20.70 -16.67 -16.78
CA PRO A 28 -20.61 -17.32 -15.46
C PRO A 28 -21.51 -16.69 -14.39
N TRP A 29 -22.03 -15.48 -14.60
CA TRP A 29 -22.85 -14.77 -13.60
C TRP A 29 -24.33 -15.14 -13.64
N ALA A 30 -24.83 -15.69 -14.75
CA ALA A 30 -26.22 -16.12 -14.88
C ALA A 30 -26.56 -17.38 -14.04
N LEU A 31 -25.55 -18.17 -13.65
CA LEU A 31 -25.73 -19.36 -12.79
C LEU A 31 -25.51 -19.08 -11.30
N GLY A 32 -24.88 -17.96 -10.92
CA GLY A 32 -24.62 -17.60 -9.52
C GLY A 32 -25.77 -16.88 -8.80
N GLY A 33 -26.64 -16.19 -9.56
CA GLY A 33 -27.71 -15.35 -8.98
C GLY A 33 -28.83 -16.13 -8.28
N THR A 34 -29.08 -17.38 -8.67
CA THR A 34 -30.17 -18.20 -8.11
C THR A 34 -29.83 -18.77 -6.73
N LEU A 35 -28.55 -19.06 -6.44
CA LEU A 35 -28.14 -19.63 -5.16
C LEU A 35 -28.16 -18.58 -4.02
N ALA A 36 -27.79 -17.33 -4.33
CA ALA A 36 -27.74 -16.24 -3.35
C ALA A 36 -29.14 -15.80 -2.87
N ALA A 37 -30.14 -15.79 -3.76
CA ALA A 37 -31.50 -15.42 -3.41
C ALA A 37 -32.18 -16.45 -2.48
N ALA A 38 -31.90 -17.75 -2.66
CA ALA A 38 -32.44 -18.80 -1.81
C ALA A 38 -31.85 -18.77 -0.38
N LEU A 39 -30.55 -18.48 -0.25
CA LEU A 39 -29.89 -18.35 1.06
C LEU A 39 -30.39 -17.14 1.85
N ALA A 40 -30.65 -16.00 1.20
CA ALA A 40 -31.19 -14.80 1.85
C ALA A 40 -32.64 -14.99 2.34
N ALA A 41 -33.47 -15.73 1.59
CA ALA A 41 -34.83 -16.04 2.02
C ALA A 41 -34.86 -16.97 3.24
N ALA A 42 -33.95 -17.96 3.29
CA ALA A 42 -33.85 -18.90 4.41
C ALA A 42 -33.37 -18.24 5.71
N THR A 43 -32.41 -17.31 5.64
CA THR A 43 -31.93 -16.58 6.83
C THR A 43 -32.97 -15.61 7.37
N PHE A 44 -33.73 -14.94 6.51
CA PHE A 44 -34.82 -14.04 6.92
C PHE A 44 -35.99 -14.80 7.57
N ALA A 45 -36.32 -16.01 7.08
CA ALA A 45 -37.32 -16.86 7.70
C ALA A 45 -36.88 -17.37 9.09
N LEU A 46 -35.60 -17.72 9.26
CA LEU A 46 -35.07 -18.16 10.56
C LEU A 46 -35.06 -17.03 11.60
N TRP A 47 -34.78 -15.79 11.19
CA TRP A 47 -34.84 -14.61 12.07
C TRP A 47 -36.26 -14.30 12.55
N ASN A 48 -37.28 -14.50 11.70
CA ASN A 48 -38.68 -14.25 12.08
C ASN A 48 -39.29 -15.35 12.96
N LEU A 49 -38.71 -16.56 12.96
CA LEU A 49 -39.27 -17.72 13.66
C LEU A 49 -38.54 -18.05 14.98
N ALA A 50 -37.42 -17.39 15.28
CA ALA A 50 -36.69 -17.61 16.52
C ALA A 50 -37.14 -16.63 17.63
N PRO A 51 -37.78 -17.10 18.72
CA PRO A 51 -38.17 -16.24 19.82
C PRO A 51 -36.95 -15.92 20.69
N TRP A 52 -36.23 -14.85 20.35
CA TRP A 52 -35.15 -14.31 21.19
C TRP A 52 -35.71 -13.44 22.32
N GLY A 53 -36.47 -14.09 23.20
CA GLY A 53 -36.99 -13.52 24.42
C GLY A 53 -36.72 -14.45 25.60
N ALA A 54 -35.45 -14.68 25.92
CA ALA A 54 -35.09 -15.26 27.19
C ALA A 54 -35.13 -14.15 28.25
N GLU A 55 -36.25 -14.07 28.97
CA GLU A 55 -36.42 -13.24 30.16
C GLU A 55 -35.34 -13.60 31.19
N ALA A 56 -34.34 -12.74 31.34
CA ALA A 56 -33.45 -12.78 32.48
C ALA A 56 -34.24 -12.29 33.72
N ARG A 57 -34.81 -13.23 34.48
CA ARG A 57 -35.31 -12.98 35.85
C ARG A 57 -34.13 -12.62 36.75
N GLY A 58 -33.75 -11.35 36.75
CA GLY A 58 -32.88 -10.77 37.76
C GLY A 58 -33.64 -10.65 39.08
N ALA A 59 -33.22 -11.42 40.08
CA ALA A 59 -33.73 -11.34 41.44
C ALA A 59 -33.50 -9.94 42.01
N HIS A 60 -34.59 -9.25 42.32
CA HIS A 60 -34.58 -8.01 43.11
C HIS A 60 -34.13 -8.35 44.54
N LEU A 61 -32.89 -8.02 44.88
CA LEU A 61 -32.47 -7.90 46.28
C LEU A 61 -32.61 -6.43 46.68
N ALA A 62 -33.62 -6.15 47.50
CA ALA A 62 -33.81 -4.86 48.14
C ALA A 62 -32.57 -4.52 48.99
N ARG A 63 -31.92 -3.40 48.69
CA ARG A 63 -30.97 -2.77 49.59
C ARG A 63 -31.56 -1.46 50.07
N ALA A 64 -31.74 -1.40 51.38
CA ALA A 64 -32.35 -0.31 52.11
C ALA A 64 -31.60 1.01 51.95
N ASP A 65 -32.39 2.08 51.84
CA ASP A 65 -31.97 3.46 51.94
C ASP A 65 -31.30 3.74 53.29
N THR A 66 -30.09 4.28 53.24
CA THR A 66 -29.56 5.15 54.30
C THR A 66 -29.04 6.41 53.65
N VAL A 67 -29.87 7.45 53.73
CA VAL A 67 -29.52 8.83 53.44
C VAL A 67 -28.62 9.36 54.56
N VAL A 68 -27.43 9.84 54.20
CA VAL A 68 -26.63 10.75 55.04
C VAL A 68 -26.44 12.03 54.23
N PRO A 69 -26.93 13.20 54.68
CA PRO A 69 -26.73 14.44 53.96
C PRO A 69 -25.48 15.20 54.45
N ALA A 70 -25.01 16.08 53.57
CA ALA A 70 -24.22 17.28 53.81
C ALA A 70 -22.72 17.08 54.14
N ALA A 71 -21.83 17.58 53.29
CA ALA A 71 -21.46 18.99 53.21
C ALA A 71 -20.10 19.15 52.50
N ALA A 72 -20.04 20.15 51.62
CA ALA A 72 -18.88 21.00 51.32
C ALA A 72 -17.53 20.34 50.95
N ALA A 73 -17.08 20.56 49.72
CA ALA A 73 -16.29 21.76 49.44
C ALA A 73 -15.96 21.84 47.95
N SER A 74 -16.39 22.93 47.33
CA SER A 74 -15.84 23.44 46.10
C SER A 74 -14.33 23.58 46.23
N ALA A 75 -13.60 22.85 45.38
CA ALA A 75 -12.32 23.32 44.88
C ALA A 75 -12.44 23.33 43.37
N VAL A 76 -13.13 24.35 42.86
CA VAL A 76 -12.89 24.82 41.48
C VAL A 76 -11.50 25.42 41.52
N GLY A 77 -10.49 24.56 41.44
CA GLY A 77 -9.14 25.00 41.11
C GLY A 77 -9.22 25.56 39.71
N THR A 78 -9.08 26.87 39.59
CA THR A 78 -8.74 27.54 38.34
C THR A 78 -7.44 26.88 37.86
N ALA A 79 -7.57 25.85 37.04
CA ALA A 79 -6.46 25.34 36.26
C ALA A 79 -6.08 26.50 35.35
N THR A 80 -5.05 27.26 35.77
CA THR A 80 -4.28 28.15 34.90
C THR A 80 -3.98 27.35 33.66
N SER A 81 -4.68 27.67 32.57
CA SER A 81 -4.43 27.09 31.27
C SER A 81 -2.98 27.36 30.94
N ALA A 82 -2.14 26.32 31.02
CA ALA A 82 -0.80 26.38 30.50
C ALA A 82 -0.87 26.96 29.08
N PRO A 83 0.04 27.87 28.68
CA PRO A 83 0.01 28.46 27.35
C PRO A 83 -0.07 27.33 26.33
N ALA A 84 -1.17 27.30 25.57
CA ALA A 84 -1.34 26.30 24.53
C ALA A 84 -0.14 26.44 23.60
N ALA A 85 0.69 25.39 23.54
CA ALA A 85 1.77 25.30 22.57
C ALA A 85 1.19 25.64 21.18
N PRO A 86 1.96 26.31 20.29
CA PRO A 86 1.49 26.61 18.95
C PRO A 86 0.86 25.36 18.33
N ARG A 87 -0.43 25.41 18.01
CA ARG A 87 -1.10 24.31 17.33
C ARG A 87 -0.47 24.24 15.95
N GLU A 88 0.34 23.21 15.70
CA GLU A 88 0.80 22.92 14.35
C GLU A 88 -0.43 22.82 13.43
N PRO A 89 -0.37 23.40 12.22
CA PRO A 89 -1.50 23.37 11.30
C PRO A 89 -1.86 21.92 11.00
N HIS A 90 -3.15 21.61 11.15
CA HIS A 90 -3.67 20.29 10.82
C HIS A 90 -3.44 19.98 9.33
N LEU A 91 -3.19 18.71 9.01
CA LEU A 91 -2.92 18.26 7.65
C LEU A 91 -3.99 18.72 6.66
N GLY A 92 -5.27 18.72 7.05
CA GLY A 92 -6.35 19.22 6.21
C GLY A 92 -6.16 20.69 5.79
N GLU A 93 -5.73 21.57 6.69
CA GLU A 93 -5.47 22.98 6.36
C GLU A 93 -4.29 23.12 5.40
N LEU A 94 -3.27 22.27 5.56
CA LEU A 94 -2.11 22.24 4.67
C LEU A 94 -2.51 21.76 3.26
N LEU A 95 -3.33 20.71 3.15
CA LEU A 95 -3.82 20.20 1.88
C LEU A 95 -4.62 21.27 1.11
N THR A 96 -5.48 22.02 1.80
CA THR A 96 -6.21 23.13 1.18
C THR A 96 -5.28 24.29 0.79
N ARG A 97 -4.35 24.67 1.68
CA ARG A 97 -3.42 25.79 1.43
C ARG A 97 -2.49 25.53 0.24
N TYR A 98 -2.02 24.29 0.11
CA TYR A 98 -1.06 23.87 -0.91
C TYR A 98 -1.71 23.00 -2.00
N ALA A 99 -3.02 23.16 -2.26
CA ALA A 99 -3.75 22.30 -3.20
C ALA A 99 -3.16 22.31 -4.62
N ALA A 100 -2.55 23.42 -5.05
CA ALA A 100 -1.88 23.54 -6.35
C ALA A 100 -0.56 22.76 -6.43
N ASP A 101 -0.02 22.30 -5.30
CA ASP A 101 1.23 21.55 -5.17
C ASP A 101 1.00 20.06 -4.92
N THR A 102 -0.26 19.60 -4.88
CA THR A 102 -0.66 18.21 -4.61
C THR A 102 -1.25 17.52 -5.82
N ASP A 103 -0.93 18.00 -7.02
CA ASP A 103 -1.30 17.38 -8.29
C ASP A 103 -0.28 16.31 -8.71
N THR A 104 -0.66 15.48 -9.68
CA THR A 104 0.17 14.38 -10.19
C THR A 104 1.53 14.85 -10.72
N ASP A 105 1.61 15.96 -11.45
CA ASP A 105 2.91 16.44 -11.97
C ASP A 105 3.82 16.85 -10.82
N SER A 106 3.31 17.57 -9.81
CA SER A 106 4.09 17.99 -8.65
C SER A 106 4.55 16.82 -7.79
N ALA A 107 3.72 15.80 -7.63
CA ALA A 107 4.05 14.60 -6.86
C ALA A 107 5.13 13.75 -7.56
N PHE A 108 5.01 13.53 -8.88
CA PHE A 108 6.01 12.77 -9.64
C PHE A 108 7.32 13.52 -9.84
N ASP A 109 7.30 14.84 -10.06
CA ASP A 109 8.50 15.67 -10.12
C ASP A 109 9.36 15.48 -8.85
N ARG A 110 8.71 15.58 -7.68
CA ARG A 110 9.34 15.35 -6.37
C ARG A 110 9.81 13.91 -6.23
N LEU A 111 8.98 12.92 -6.52
CA LEU A 111 9.34 11.52 -6.36
C LEU A 111 10.53 11.14 -7.26
N LEU A 112 10.52 11.48 -8.55
CA LEU A 112 11.64 11.19 -9.46
C LEU A 112 12.93 11.92 -9.05
N SER A 113 12.84 13.14 -8.53
CA SER A 113 14.01 13.89 -8.06
C SER A 113 14.76 13.17 -6.93
N LEU A 114 14.04 12.46 -6.04
CA LEU A 114 14.66 11.66 -4.97
C LEU A 114 15.48 10.48 -5.52
N TRP A 115 15.19 10.04 -6.75
CA TRP A 115 15.92 8.99 -7.45
C TRP A 115 17.01 9.55 -8.38
N GLY A 116 17.22 10.87 -8.38
CA GLY A 116 18.12 11.54 -9.32
C GLY A 116 17.63 11.49 -10.77
N ALA A 117 16.33 11.26 -10.99
CA ALA A 117 15.72 11.17 -12.31
C ALA A 117 15.07 12.50 -12.71
N HIS A 118 14.91 12.70 -14.01
CA HIS A 118 14.29 13.88 -14.60
C HIS A 118 12.80 13.66 -14.87
N TYR A 119 11.98 14.69 -14.63
CA TYR A 119 10.56 14.68 -14.93
C TYR A 119 10.19 15.84 -15.85
N GLU A 120 9.48 15.53 -16.93
CA GLU A 120 8.93 16.53 -17.85
C GLU A 120 7.41 16.61 -17.70
N ARG A 121 6.93 17.75 -17.20
CA ARG A 121 5.51 17.99 -16.96
C ARG A 121 4.72 18.04 -18.28
N ASN A 122 3.48 17.56 -18.27
CA ASN A 122 2.54 17.62 -19.41
C ASN A 122 3.01 16.96 -20.74
N THR A 123 3.91 15.98 -20.73
CA THR A 123 4.39 15.30 -21.95
C THR A 123 3.82 13.89 -22.14
N THR A 124 4.26 12.95 -21.31
CA THR A 124 3.92 11.51 -21.32
C THR A 124 3.57 11.07 -19.90
N ASP A 125 2.92 9.91 -19.76
CA ASP A 125 2.57 9.41 -18.43
C ASP A 125 3.83 9.28 -17.55
N PRO A 126 3.75 9.65 -16.25
CA PRO A 126 4.93 9.69 -15.39
C PRO A 126 5.67 8.36 -15.25
N CYS A 127 4.93 7.24 -15.29
CA CYS A 127 5.50 5.92 -15.15
C CYS A 127 6.28 5.48 -16.38
N SER A 128 5.86 5.88 -17.58
CA SER A 128 6.69 5.72 -18.79
C SER A 128 7.96 6.57 -18.74
N GLN A 129 7.91 7.76 -18.14
CA GLN A 129 9.12 8.59 -17.96
C GLN A 129 10.10 7.93 -16.98
N ALA A 130 9.59 7.39 -15.87
CA ALA A 130 10.38 6.61 -14.92
C ALA A 130 10.99 5.38 -15.59
N LEU A 131 10.23 4.65 -16.41
CA LEU A 131 10.68 3.43 -17.11
C LEU A 131 11.86 3.69 -18.04
N ARG A 132 11.84 4.80 -18.79
CA ARG A 132 12.95 5.21 -19.66
C ARG A 132 14.24 5.50 -18.90
N GLN A 133 14.14 5.74 -17.60
CA GLN A 133 15.25 6.03 -16.69
C GLN A 133 15.60 4.84 -15.78
N GLY A 134 15.09 3.65 -16.12
CA GLY A 134 15.37 2.41 -15.39
C GLY A 134 14.66 2.30 -14.04
N LEU A 135 13.60 3.09 -13.82
CA LEU A 135 12.73 3.02 -12.65
C LEU A 135 11.38 2.44 -13.05
N GLU A 136 10.74 1.69 -12.17
CA GLU A 136 9.41 1.15 -12.44
C GLU A 136 8.44 1.65 -11.38
N CYS A 137 7.24 2.04 -11.82
CA CYS A 137 6.15 2.36 -10.92
C CYS A 137 5.53 1.09 -10.35
N VAL A 138 5.22 1.12 -9.06
CA VAL A 138 4.32 0.17 -8.42
C VAL A 138 3.17 0.94 -7.82
N THR A 139 1.97 0.69 -8.36
CA THR A 139 0.71 1.26 -7.90
C THR A 139 -0.05 0.17 -7.15
N GLU A 140 -0.20 0.33 -5.85
CA GLU A 140 -0.84 -0.65 -4.98
C GLU A 140 -1.69 0.03 -3.90
N ARG A 141 -2.51 -0.79 -3.24
CA ARG A 141 -3.16 -0.44 -1.98
C ARG A 141 -2.52 -1.23 -0.85
N GLY A 142 -2.14 -0.56 0.23
CA GLY A 142 -1.46 -1.16 1.37
C GLY A 142 -1.57 -0.36 2.65
N SER A 143 -0.85 -0.79 3.68
CA SER A 143 -0.78 -0.14 4.99
C SER A 143 0.55 0.59 5.17
N PHE A 144 0.68 1.41 6.22
CA PHE A 144 1.98 2.00 6.58
C PHE A 144 3.03 0.92 6.88
N GLY A 145 2.62 -0.23 7.44
CA GLY A 145 3.53 -1.37 7.62
C GLY A 145 4.09 -1.90 6.30
N GLN A 146 3.25 -1.97 5.25
CA GLN A 146 3.69 -2.35 3.90
C GLN A 146 4.69 -1.33 3.34
N LEU A 147 4.43 -0.03 3.51
CA LEU A 147 5.36 1.03 3.08
C LEU A 147 6.71 0.96 3.81
N ARG A 148 6.71 0.70 5.13
CA ARG A 148 7.96 0.47 5.89
C ARG A 148 8.73 -0.73 5.38
N GLN A 149 8.04 -1.82 5.02
CA GLN A 149 8.66 -3.01 4.47
C GLN A 149 9.28 -2.77 3.09
N TYR A 150 8.61 -1.99 2.22
CA TYR A 150 9.20 -1.55 0.96
C TYR A 150 10.32 -0.54 1.17
N ASN A 151 10.29 0.22 2.26
CA ASN A 151 11.32 1.19 2.64
C ASN A 151 11.71 2.11 1.47
N ARG A 152 10.72 2.62 0.73
CA ARG A 152 10.91 3.56 -0.39
C ARG A 152 9.96 4.74 -0.28
N PRO A 153 10.39 5.95 -0.68
CA PRO A 153 9.48 7.06 -0.85
C PRO A 153 8.33 6.69 -1.78
N ALA A 154 7.15 7.20 -1.45
CA ALA A 154 5.93 6.91 -2.18
C ALA A 154 5.05 8.15 -2.25
N ILE A 155 4.34 8.31 -3.35
CA ILE A 155 3.21 9.23 -3.46
C ILE A 155 2.02 8.56 -2.77
N LEU A 156 1.46 9.24 -1.79
CA LEU A 156 0.22 8.85 -1.11
C LEU A 156 -0.94 9.58 -1.77
N LEU A 157 -2.01 8.84 -2.09
CA LEU A 157 -3.26 9.40 -2.56
C LEU A 157 -4.17 9.66 -1.35
N LEU A 158 -4.30 10.93 -0.99
CA LEU A 158 -5.08 11.41 0.14
C LEU A 158 -6.41 11.96 -0.36
N ASN A 159 -7.49 11.79 0.42
CA ASN A 159 -8.77 12.45 0.16
C ASN A 159 -9.13 13.35 1.33
N ASP A 160 -9.40 14.63 1.06
CA ASP A 160 -9.79 15.59 2.09
C ASP A 160 -11.26 15.47 2.50
N ALA A 161 -11.68 16.24 3.50
CA ALA A 161 -13.05 16.22 4.00
C ALA A 161 -14.08 16.80 3.01
N ALA A 162 -13.63 17.55 2.01
CA ALA A 162 -14.46 18.06 0.91
C ALA A 162 -14.57 17.06 -0.25
N GLY A 163 -13.82 15.94 -0.21
CA GLY A 163 -13.76 14.93 -1.25
C GLY A 163 -12.76 15.23 -2.36
N ALA A 164 -11.89 16.23 -2.20
CA ALA A 164 -10.80 16.50 -3.13
C ALA A 164 -9.65 15.49 -2.92
N SER A 165 -9.06 15.03 -4.01
CA SER A 165 -7.90 14.12 -3.99
C SER A 165 -6.60 14.92 -4.05
N HIS A 166 -5.63 14.50 -3.26
CA HIS A 166 -4.31 15.10 -3.14
C HIS A 166 -3.23 14.02 -3.26
N GLU A 167 -2.22 14.27 -4.08
CA GLU A 167 -1.03 13.43 -4.20
C GLU A 167 0.13 14.07 -3.44
N VAL A 168 0.65 13.36 -2.44
CA VAL A 168 1.70 13.88 -1.54
C VAL A 168 2.82 12.86 -1.38
N VAL A 169 4.07 13.29 -1.52
CA VAL A 169 5.24 12.40 -1.38
C VAL A 169 5.60 12.20 0.09
N LEU A 170 5.56 10.96 0.55
CA LEU A 170 6.13 10.50 1.81
C LEU A 170 7.62 10.21 1.63
N THR A 171 8.46 10.89 2.39
CA THR A 171 9.93 10.83 2.31
C THR A 171 10.59 10.25 3.55
N ALA A 172 9.85 10.16 4.67
CA ALA A 172 10.28 9.42 5.85
C ALA A 172 9.08 8.75 6.52
N LEU A 173 9.33 7.62 7.19
CA LEU A 173 8.30 6.92 7.95
C LEU A 173 8.91 6.16 9.12
N ASP A 174 8.53 6.54 10.33
CA ASP A 174 8.80 5.80 11.56
C ASP A 174 7.49 5.21 12.12
N ASP A 175 7.48 4.78 13.38
CA ASP A 175 6.32 4.15 14.02
C ASP A 175 5.17 5.10 14.32
N GLU A 176 5.44 6.38 14.58
CA GLU A 176 4.48 7.39 15.03
C GLU A 176 4.22 8.51 14.02
N GLN A 177 5.19 8.78 13.15
CA GLN A 177 5.24 9.97 12.31
C GLN A 177 5.76 9.64 10.90
N GLY A 178 5.31 10.43 9.95
CA GLY A 178 5.81 10.45 8.59
C GLY A 178 6.27 11.85 8.22
N ARG A 179 7.23 11.94 7.31
CA ARG A 179 7.63 13.22 6.71
C ARG A 179 7.11 13.28 5.29
N ILE A 180 6.37 14.34 4.98
CA ILE A 180 5.78 14.60 3.68
C ILE A 180 6.34 15.87 3.05
N GLU A 181 6.34 15.96 1.72
CA GLU A 181 6.70 17.18 0.99
C GLU A 181 5.45 17.96 0.59
N LEU A 182 5.14 19.02 1.35
CA LEU A 182 3.97 19.87 1.15
C LEU A 182 4.29 21.32 1.54
N GLY A 183 4.60 22.15 0.54
CA GLY A 183 5.15 23.50 0.77
C GLY A 183 6.45 23.46 1.58
N GLY A 184 7.28 22.44 1.33
CA GLY A 184 8.47 22.05 2.10
C GLY A 184 8.27 20.78 2.95
N PRO A 185 9.33 20.29 3.61
CA PRO A 185 9.25 19.09 4.44
C PRO A 185 8.40 19.36 5.68
N ARG A 186 7.41 18.49 5.92
CA ARG A 186 6.51 18.56 7.07
C ARG A 186 6.44 17.22 7.77
N THR A 187 6.55 17.23 9.08
CA THR A 187 6.33 16.04 9.91
C THR A 187 4.86 15.96 10.30
N VAL A 188 4.24 14.81 10.11
CA VAL A 188 2.81 14.58 10.38
C VAL A 188 2.65 13.27 11.14
N ARG A 189 1.81 13.28 12.17
CA ARG A 189 1.47 12.06 12.92
C ARG A 189 0.75 11.05 12.04
N LEU A 190 1.08 9.77 12.19
CA LEU A 190 0.47 8.70 11.39
C LEU A 190 -1.03 8.60 11.58
N GLY A 191 -1.53 8.79 12.81
CA GLY A 191 -2.96 8.80 13.10
C GLY A 191 -3.72 9.99 12.51
N GLU A 192 -3.02 11.04 12.09
CA GLU A 192 -3.60 12.15 11.33
C GLU A 192 -3.59 11.83 9.84
N LEU A 193 -2.45 11.38 9.31
CA LEU A 193 -2.31 10.96 7.91
C LEU A 193 -3.31 9.84 7.55
N SER A 194 -3.55 8.89 8.46
CA SER A 194 -4.50 7.78 8.29
C SER A 194 -5.97 8.22 8.14
N ARG A 195 -6.31 9.46 8.48
CA ARG A 195 -7.67 9.99 8.29
C ARG A 195 -7.95 10.36 6.83
N TYR A 196 -6.89 10.69 6.10
CA TYR A 196 -6.95 11.13 4.71
C TYR A 196 -6.48 10.02 3.75
N TRP A 197 -5.57 9.15 4.20
CA TRP A 197 -5.00 8.08 3.40
C TRP A 197 -5.75 6.76 3.59
N LEU A 198 -6.33 6.24 2.50
CA LEU A 198 -7.06 4.96 2.49
C LEU A 198 -6.22 3.78 1.97
N GLY A 199 -4.92 3.98 1.85
CA GLY A 199 -3.97 2.92 1.50
C GLY A 199 -3.44 2.98 0.06
N ASP A 200 -4.00 3.80 -0.81
CA ASP A 200 -3.55 3.91 -2.20
C ASP A 200 -2.23 4.68 -2.29
N PHE A 201 -1.22 4.09 -2.94
CA PHE A 201 0.07 4.72 -3.13
C PHE A 201 0.70 4.34 -4.47
N ILE A 202 1.62 5.18 -4.91
CA ILE A 202 2.51 4.93 -6.04
C ILE A 202 3.95 5.04 -5.52
N MET A 203 4.75 4.01 -5.74
CA MET A 203 6.17 4.02 -5.41
C MET A 203 7.01 3.80 -6.67
N LEU A 204 8.25 4.29 -6.64
CA LEU A 204 9.26 3.92 -7.62
C LEU A 204 10.22 2.90 -7.02
N TRP A 205 10.77 2.04 -7.87
CA TRP A 205 11.90 1.19 -7.53
C TRP A 205 12.77 0.93 -8.77
N ARG A 206 14.01 0.50 -8.54
CA ARG A 206 14.96 0.16 -9.60
C ARG A 206 15.06 -1.36 -9.72
N PRO A 207 14.45 -1.99 -10.74
CA PRO A 207 14.55 -3.43 -10.93
C PRO A 207 15.94 -3.86 -11.42
N ALA A 208 16.28 -5.12 -11.20
CA ALA A 208 17.51 -5.71 -11.72
C ALA A 208 17.49 -5.95 -13.23
N SER A 209 16.28 -6.06 -13.80
CA SER A 209 16.03 -6.28 -15.22
C SER A 209 14.72 -5.63 -15.61
N SER A 210 14.64 -5.08 -16.82
CA SER A 210 13.40 -4.57 -17.40
C SER A 210 13.08 -5.31 -18.71
N PRO A 211 11.85 -5.84 -18.90
CA PRO A 211 10.73 -5.82 -17.95
C PRO A 211 10.95 -6.76 -16.75
N VAL A 212 10.33 -6.45 -15.62
CA VAL A 212 10.37 -7.31 -14.43
C VAL A 212 9.57 -8.58 -14.68
N LYS A 213 10.18 -9.72 -14.37
CA LYS A 213 9.57 -11.04 -14.52
C LYS A 213 9.57 -11.74 -13.17
N ALA A 214 8.46 -12.41 -12.84
CA ALA A 214 8.42 -13.32 -11.71
C ALA A 214 9.36 -14.50 -11.97
N LEU A 215 10.21 -14.83 -11.00
CA LEU A 215 11.13 -15.96 -11.09
C LEU A 215 10.61 -17.12 -10.22
N SER A 216 10.56 -18.32 -10.80
CA SER A 216 10.05 -19.52 -10.13
C SER A 216 10.88 -20.76 -10.47
N ALA A 217 10.63 -21.85 -9.76
CA ALA A 217 11.30 -23.12 -9.95
C ALA A 217 11.35 -23.57 -11.42
N GLY A 218 12.52 -24.07 -11.84
CA GLY A 218 12.78 -24.53 -13.20
C GLY A 218 13.26 -23.43 -14.17
N MET A 219 13.07 -22.15 -13.84
CA MET A 219 13.59 -21.05 -14.66
C MET A 219 15.12 -21.01 -14.67
N ARG A 220 15.67 -20.41 -15.73
CA ARG A 220 17.12 -20.29 -15.93
C ARG A 220 17.48 -18.92 -16.48
N GLY A 221 18.67 -18.42 -16.16
CA GLY A 221 19.26 -17.26 -16.79
C GLY A 221 19.91 -16.26 -15.84
N ALA A 222 20.20 -15.07 -16.38
CA ALA A 222 20.91 -14.02 -15.65
C ALA A 222 20.10 -13.48 -14.46
N GLU A 223 18.78 -13.38 -14.59
CA GLU A 223 17.87 -12.90 -13.55
C GLU A 223 17.80 -13.88 -12.37
N VAL A 224 17.82 -15.19 -12.63
CA VAL A 224 17.88 -16.24 -11.60
C VAL A 224 19.22 -16.19 -10.87
N ARG A 225 20.32 -16.02 -11.61
CA ARG A 225 21.63 -15.85 -11.01
C ARG A 225 21.71 -14.58 -10.16
N TRP A 226 21.11 -13.47 -10.61
CA TRP A 226 21.01 -12.25 -9.82
C TRP A 226 20.23 -12.50 -8.51
N LEU A 227 19.09 -13.18 -8.57
CA LEU A 227 18.30 -13.55 -7.38
C LEU A 227 19.13 -14.38 -6.40
N ARG A 228 19.83 -15.40 -6.90
CA ARG A 228 20.71 -16.25 -6.08
C ARG A 228 21.83 -15.45 -5.43
N ARG A 229 22.55 -14.62 -6.18
CA ARG A 229 23.63 -13.76 -5.64
C ARG A 229 23.11 -12.79 -4.59
N SER A 230 21.91 -12.23 -4.82
CA SER A 230 21.27 -11.33 -3.87
C SER A 230 20.97 -12.02 -2.55
N LEU A 231 20.39 -13.23 -2.57
CA LEU A 231 20.17 -14.02 -1.35
C LEU A 231 21.49 -14.47 -0.71
N GLN A 232 22.49 -14.90 -1.49
CA GLN A 232 23.83 -15.23 -1.01
C GLN A 232 24.46 -14.07 -0.21
N ARG A 233 24.38 -12.84 -0.72
CA ARG A 233 24.89 -11.65 -0.02
C ARG A 233 24.20 -11.43 1.32
N LEU A 234 22.87 -11.60 1.39
CA LEU A 234 22.13 -11.49 2.66
C LEU A 234 22.50 -12.59 3.65
N HIS A 235 22.93 -13.76 3.17
CA HIS A 235 23.44 -14.86 3.99
C HIS A 235 24.96 -14.74 4.31
N GLY A 236 25.61 -13.63 3.95
CA GLY A 236 27.05 -13.43 4.21
C GLY A 236 27.96 -14.30 3.35
N VAL A 237 27.45 -14.89 2.27
CA VAL A 237 28.25 -15.66 1.31
C VAL A 237 29.07 -14.69 0.44
N GLY A 238 30.36 -14.96 0.29
CA GLY A 238 31.29 -14.12 -0.46
C GLY A 238 30.90 -13.95 -1.94
N ALA A 239 31.22 -12.80 -2.51
CA ALA A 239 30.82 -12.42 -3.87
C ALA A 239 31.39 -13.35 -4.98
N ASP A 240 32.49 -14.03 -4.70
CA ASP A 240 33.15 -14.98 -5.62
C ASP A 240 32.53 -16.38 -5.58
N ALA A 241 31.58 -16.63 -4.67
CA ALA A 241 30.92 -17.92 -4.59
C ALA A 241 30.16 -18.22 -5.90
N PRO A 242 30.23 -19.46 -6.40
CA PRO A 242 29.53 -19.83 -7.62
C PRO A 242 28.02 -19.62 -7.45
N ALA A 243 27.40 -19.01 -8.47
CA ALA A 243 25.96 -18.77 -8.50
C ALA A 243 25.38 -19.45 -9.74
N SER A 244 24.75 -20.61 -9.53
CA SER A 244 23.98 -21.32 -10.54
C SER A 244 22.92 -20.41 -11.16
N GLU A 245 22.78 -20.48 -12.48
CA GLU A 245 21.71 -19.80 -13.21
C GLU A 245 20.36 -20.53 -13.13
N VAL A 246 20.28 -21.66 -12.43
CA VAL A 246 19.06 -22.48 -12.34
C VAL A 246 18.31 -22.18 -11.05
N PHE A 247 16.99 -22.02 -11.18
CA PHE A 247 16.08 -21.91 -10.06
C PHE A 247 15.74 -23.33 -9.59
N ASP A 248 16.65 -23.91 -8.82
CA ASP A 248 16.56 -25.25 -8.25
C ASP A 248 15.84 -25.26 -6.89
N ALA A 249 15.77 -26.44 -6.27
CA ALA A 249 15.11 -26.64 -4.98
C ALA A 249 15.77 -25.85 -3.83
N GLU A 250 17.09 -25.68 -3.88
CA GLU A 250 17.83 -24.90 -2.89
C GLU A 250 17.43 -23.41 -2.97
N LEU A 251 17.47 -22.81 -4.16
CA LEU A 251 17.04 -21.43 -4.34
C LEU A 251 15.57 -21.23 -3.98
N SER A 252 14.72 -22.20 -4.29
CA SER A 252 13.31 -22.19 -3.87
C SER A 252 13.16 -22.19 -2.34
N GLY A 253 14.00 -22.94 -1.62
CA GLY A 253 14.07 -22.90 -0.16
C GLY A 253 14.43 -21.51 0.35
N TRP A 254 15.52 -20.93 -0.16
CA TRP A 254 15.97 -19.59 0.23
C TRP A 254 14.93 -18.49 -0.06
N VAL A 255 14.24 -18.57 -1.20
CA VAL A 255 13.15 -17.62 -1.51
C VAL A 255 12.02 -17.73 -0.50
N ARG A 256 11.62 -18.95 -0.10
CA ARG A 256 10.58 -19.14 0.91
C ARG A 256 11.01 -18.65 2.29
N ASP A 257 12.26 -18.86 2.66
CA ASP A 257 12.80 -18.38 3.94
C ASP A 257 12.86 -16.86 3.97
N PHE A 258 13.32 -16.24 2.87
CA PHE A 258 13.30 -14.79 2.71
C PHE A 258 11.87 -14.23 2.78
N GLN A 259 10.92 -14.83 2.05
CA GLN A 259 9.51 -14.43 2.10
C GLN A 259 8.95 -14.49 3.51
N ARG A 260 9.27 -15.55 4.28
CA ARG A 260 8.82 -15.69 5.66
C ARG A 260 9.40 -14.62 6.57
N GLN A 261 10.70 -14.36 6.48
CA GLN A 261 11.39 -13.33 7.28
C GLN A 261 10.86 -11.92 6.99
N HIS A 262 10.49 -11.67 5.73
CA HIS A 262 9.93 -10.41 5.27
C HIS A 262 8.40 -10.42 5.19
N GLN A 263 7.69 -11.31 5.89
CA GLN A 263 6.21 -11.32 5.97
C GLN A 263 5.48 -11.24 4.60
N LEU A 264 6.07 -11.83 3.56
CA LEU A 264 5.50 -11.94 2.22
C LEU A 264 4.70 -13.24 2.08
N ALA A 265 3.95 -13.38 0.98
CA ALA A 265 3.37 -14.66 0.58
C ALA A 265 4.49 -15.69 0.38
N VAL A 266 4.45 -16.81 1.11
CA VAL A 266 5.48 -17.85 1.09
C VAL A 266 5.18 -18.88 -0.01
N ASP A 267 5.15 -18.43 -1.26
CA ASP A 267 4.87 -19.25 -2.45
C ASP A 267 6.14 -19.81 -3.12
N GLY A 268 7.32 -19.32 -2.74
CA GLY A 268 8.59 -19.67 -3.38
C GLY A 268 8.78 -19.04 -4.76
N ILE A 269 7.96 -18.04 -5.11
CA ILE A 269 8.05 -17.26 -6.34
C ILE A 269 8.63 -15.88 -6.02
N ALA A 270 9.75 -15.55 -6.66
CA ALA A 270 10.30 -14.20 -6.58
C ALA A 270 9.54 -13.28 -7.56
N GLY A 271 8.31 -12.92 -7.21
CA GLY A 271 7.51 -11.89 -7.89
C GLY A 271 8.00 -10.46 -7.56
N VAL A 272 7.28 -9.46 -8.08
CA VAL A 272 7.63 -8.02 -7.92
C VAL A 272 7.84 -7.64 -6.45
N ARG A 273 6.93 -8.02 -5.56
CA ARG A 273 7.04 -7.72 -4.12
C ARG A 273 8.27 -8.35 -3.47
N THR A 274 8.55 -9.61 -3.79
CA THR A 274 9.75 -10.31 -3.31
C THR A 274 11.02 -9.63 -3.80
N GLN A 275 11.05 -9.20 -5.07
CA GLN A 275 12.21 -8.53 -5.65
C GLN A 275 12.43 -7.12 -5.07
N ILE A 276 11.37 -6.37 -4.79
CA ILE A 276 11.45 -5.06 -4.09
C ILE A 276 11.96 -5.24 -2.66
N ALA A 277 11.42 -6.21 -1.91
CA ALA A 277 11.86 -6.50 -0.56
C ALA A 277 13.35 -6.90 -0.56
N LEU A 278 13.77 -7.71 -1.54
CA LEU A 278 15.18 -8.10 -1.70
C LEU A 278 16.07 -6.90 -2.00
N ALA A 279 15.66 -6.03 -2.92
CA ALA A 279 16.38 -4.79 -3.22
C ALA A 279 16.47 -3.85 -2.00
N SER A 280 15.47 -3.87 -1.12
CA SER A 280 15.45 -3.10 0.12
C SER A 280 16.39 -3.66 1.17
N ALA A 281 16.39 -4.99 1.35
CA ALA A 281 17.26 -5.67 2.30
C ALA A 281 18.74 -5.56 1.92
N LEU A 282 19.07 -5.52 0.63
CA LEU A 282 20.44 -5.38 0.16
C LEU A 282 21.06 -4.01 0.49
N GLY A 283 20.23 -2.96 0.54
CA GLY A 283 20.70 -1.58 0.68
C GLY A 283 21.50 -1.09 -0.54
N GLY A 284 21.31 0.16 -0.93
CA GLY A 284 22.12 0.82 -1.96
C GLY A 284 22.31 2.28 -1.58
N SER A 285 23.53 2.78 -1.69
CA SER A 285 23.84 4.20 -1.39
C SER A 285 22.99 5.18 -2.20
N ASP A 286 22.62 4.77 -3.42
CA ASP A 286 21.94 5.63 -4.40
C ASP A 286 20.44 5.32 -4.48
N THR A 287 19.88 4.79 -3.39
CA THR A 287 18.47 4.41 -3.30
C THR A 287 17.82 5.17 -2.15
N PRO A 288 16.81 6.02 -2.41
CA PRO A 288 16.17 6.76 -1.34
C PRO A 288 15.34 5.81 -0.46
N LEU A 289 15.48 5.96 0.87
CA LEU A 289 14.85 5.10 1.87
C LEU A 289 13.94 5.92 2.79
N LEU A 290 12.85 5.33 3.28
CA LEU A 290 11.98 5.96 4.27
C LEU A 290 12.61 6.03 5.68
N SER A 291 13.50 5.09 5.99
CA SER A 291 14.15 4.99 7.31
C SER A 291 15.33 5.95 7.50
N ALA A 292 15.99 6.40 6.42
CA ALA A 292 17.26 7.13 6.50
C ALA A 292 17.14 8.59 6.98
N ALA A 293 15.94 9.14 7.07
CA ALA A 293 15.75 10.54 7.43
C ALA A 293 15.59 10.81 8.94
N ALA A 294 15.73 9.80 9.79
CA ALA A 294 15.64 9.94 11.24
C ALA A 294 16.90 10.57 11.88
N GLU A 295 18.00 10.77 11.14
CA GLU A 295 19.29 11.16 11.72
C GLU A 295 19.56 12.67 11.84
N THR A 296 18.71 13.57 11.35
CA THR A 296 18.90 15.02 11.57
C THR A 296 18.21 15.50 12.84
N HIS A 297 18.74 15.11 14.00
CA HIS A 297 18.55 15.86 15.26
C HIS A 297 19.79 16.73 15.48
N PRO A 298 19.72 18.08 15.34
CA PRO A 298 20.82 18.94 15.72
C PRO A 298 20.76 19.12 17.24
N GLY A 299 21.40 18.20 17.97
CA GLY A 299 21.66 18.32 19.40
C GLY A 299 23.13 18.63 19.65
N GLY A 300 23.44 19.91 19.83
CA GLY A 300 24.75 20.43 20.21
C GLY A 300 24.70 21.92 20.49
#